data_AF-A0A293LDC5-F1
#
_entry.id   AF-A0A293LDC5-F1
#
_cell.length_a   1.000
_cell.length_b   1.000
_cell.length_c   1.000
_cell.angle_alpha   90.00
_cell.angle_beta   90.00
_cell.angle_gamma   90.00
#
_symmetry.space_group_name_H-M   'P 1'
#
loop_
_entity.id
_entity.type
_entity.pdbx_description
1 polymer ?
#
loop_
_entity_poly.entity_id
_entity_poly.type
_entity_poly.pdbx_seq_one_letter_code
_entity_poly.pdbx_strand_id
1 'polypeptide(L)'
;MPSVKGDCNDSEGEEMDQETPESEKTSNDDSESSSGSEDEVSSEMDEEDCERRRSECLDDMADLERQFLHLKEQLYLERANQLEAKLEEVRAGRAPEYLQPLEDLQDNMRIRIEVAGILKEMKLKNIRRKYDAEETAALQNFQSEQALLRDSIQSELEDKIRRLEEDRNSIDITSDLWSEQTSHKKNKRKTEFGTDRRKKPVTVSGPYIVYMLHENEILEDWTTIRKALKVARQKSELFL
;
A
#
# COMPACT_ATOMS: atom_id res chain seq x y z
N MET A 1 -18.18 -11.98 18.95
CA MET A 1 -18.43 -10.52 18.99
C MET A 1 -17.10 -9.80 18.91
N PRO A 2 -16.87 -8.96 17.89
CA PRO A 2 -15.79 -7.98 17.92
C PRO A 2 -16.37 -6.56 17.99
N SER A 3 -15.95 -5.83 19.02
CA SER A 3 -16.27 -4.42 19.22
C SER A 3 -15.56 -3.56 18.18
N VAL A 4 -16.32 -2.72 17.48
CA VAL A 4 -15.77 -1.66 16.62
C VAL A 4 -15.85 -0.35 17.41
N LYS A 5 -14.70 0.13 17.87
CA LYS A 5 -14.46 1.54 18.20
C LYS A 5 -13.92 2.20 16.94
N GLY A 6 -14.62 3.21 16.45
CA GLY A 6 -14.14 4.08 15.38
C GLY A 6 -14.57 5.50 15.73
N ASP A 7 -13.70 6.22 16.44
CA ASP A 7 -13.74 7.68 16.52
C ASP A 7 -13.08 8.22 15.24
N CYS A 8 -13.80 9.03 14.48
CA CYS A 8 -13.24 9.93 13.47
C CYS A 8 -14.04 11.25 13.51
N ASN A 9 -13.53 12.18 14.30
CA ASN A 9 -13.25 13.57 13.95
C ASN A 9 -14.08 14.18 12.79
N ASP A 10 -15.11 14.96 13.13
CA ASP A 10 -15.66 16.01 12.25
C ASP A 10 -15.23 17.36 12.81
N SER A 11 -14.45 18.09 12.02
CA SER A 11 -14.05 19.46 12.29
C SER A 11 -14.22 20.26 11.00
N GLU A 12 -14.73 21.47 11.17
CA GLU A 12 -14.86 22.55 10.19
C GLU A 12 -16.03 22.36 9.20
N GLY A 13 -17.00 23.26 9.10
CA GLY A 13 -17.08 24.65 9.51
C GLY A 13 -17.88 25.36 8.43
N GLU A 14 -18.93 26.10 8.80
CA GLU A 14 -19.43 27.28 8.08
C GLU A 14 -20.61 27.85 8.86
N GLU A 15 -20.31 28.91 9.61
CA GLU A 15 -21.27 29.78 10.26
C GLU A 15 -21.94 30.68 9.22
N MET A 16 -23.28 30.75 9.27
CA MET A 16 -24.07 31.68 8.45
C MET A 16 -24.70 32.71 9.39
N ASP A 17 -23.94 33.75 9.71
CA ASP A 17 -24.46 34.97 10.35
C ASP A 17 -24.64 36.06 9.29
N GLN A 18 -25.91 36.41 9.03
CA GLN A 18 -26.29 37.60 8.28
C GLN A 18 -26.68 38.69 9.28
N GLU A 19 -25.70 39.51 9.69
CA GLU A 19 -25.98 40.76 10.39
C GLU A 19 -26.13 41.91 9.38
N THR A 20 -27.30 42.53 9.39
CA THR A 20 -27.59 43.82 8.76
C THR A 20 -26.86 44.94 9.51
N PRO A 21 -26.01 45.77 8.87
CA PRO A 21 -25.48 46.95 9.55
C PRO A 21 -26.54 48.04 9.60
N GLU A 22 -26.94 48.35 10.83
CA GLU A 22 -27.76 49.48 11.21
C GLU A 22 -27.11 50.82 10.81
N SER A 23 -27.98 51.75 10.43
CA SER A 23 -27.72 53.15 10.12
C SER A 23 -27.05 53.90 11.28
N GLU A 24 -25.77 54.26 11.10
CA GLU A 24 -25.05 55.16 12.00
C GLU A 24 -25.07 56.61 11.49
N LYS A 25 -25.82 57.44 12.23
CA LYS A 25 -25.50 58.80 12.70
C LYS A 25 -24.31 59.52 12.02
N THR A 26 -24.60 60.63 11.35
CA THR A 26 -23.61 61.70 11.11
C THR A 26 -24.07 62.95 11.85
N SER A 27 -23.30 63.34 12.86
CA SER A 27 -23.43 64.55 13.66
C SER A 27 -22.22 65.46 13.44
N ASN A 28 -22.42 66.76 13.65
CA ASN A 28 -21.47 67.90 13.61
C ASN A 28 -21.34 68.57 12.23
N ASP A 29 -21.24 69.89 12.08
CA ASP A 29 -20.91 70.96 13.04
C ASP A 29 -21.53 72.28 12.56
N ASP A 30 -21.70 73.19 13.49
CA ASP A 30 -22.16 74.56 13.35
C ASP A 30 -21.27 75.39 12.41
N SER A 31 -21.89 76.30 11.66
CA SER A 31 -21.20 77.42 11.04
C SER A 31 -22.03 78.68 11.22
N GLU A 32 -21.83 79.27 12.39
CA GLU A 32 -22.16 80.65 12.71
C GLU A 32 -21.28 81.58 11.84
N SER A 33 -21.89 82.37 10.97
CA SER A 33 -21.27 83.61 10.50
C SER A 33 -22.30 84.73 10.40
N SER A 34 -22.00 85.75 11.19
CA SER A 34 -22.78 86.92 11.51
C SER A 34 -22.57 88.04 10.49
N SER A 35 -23.68 88.67 10.13
CA SER A 35 -23.85 90.11 9.91
C SER A 35 -23.14 90.79 8.73
N GLY A 36 -23.97 91.36 7.86
CA GLY A 36 -23.71 92.67 7.27
C GLY A 36 -23.51 92.73 5.76
N SER A 37 -24.61 92.63 5.00
CA SER A 37 -24.81 93.56 3.88
C SER A 37 -26.30 93.69 3.60
N GLU A 38 -26.85 94.82 4.02
CA GLU A 38 -28.16 95.33 3.63
C GLU A 38 -27.98 95.88 2.22
N ASP A 39 -27.89 94.97 1.25
CA ASP A 39 -28.05 95.31 -0.16
C ASP A 39 -29.49 94.94 -0.53
N GLU A 40 -30.34 95.95 -0.38
CA GLU A 40 -31.62 96.14 -1.05
C GLU A 40 -31.46 95.91 -2.57
N VAL A 41 -31.40 94.65 -2.96
CA VAL A 41 -31.96 94.18 -4.22
C VAL A 41 -33.09 93.24 -3.83
N SER A 42 -34.17 93.85 -3.31
CA SER A 42 -35.49 93.25 -3.39
C SER A 42 -35.81 93.13 -4.89
N SER A 43 -35.23 92.11 -5.54
CA SER A 43 -35.73 91.68 -6.82
C SER A 43 -37.09 91.09 -6.48
N GLU A 44 -38.11 91.87 -6.77
CA GLU A 44 -39.44 91.42 -7.17
C GLU A 44 -39.27 90.35 -8.26
N MET A 45 -38.82 89.16 -7.84
CA MET A 45 -39.03 87.93 -8.59
C MET A 45 -40.52 87.80 -8.60
N ASP A 46 -41.08 87.95 -9.79
CA ASP A 46 -42.50 87.80 -10.05
C ASP A 46 -43.00 86.58 -9.28
N GLU A 47 -43.96 86.76 -8.37
CA GLU A 47 -44.53 85.64 -7.61
C GLU A 47 -45.03 84.55 -8.58
N GLU A 48 -45.47 84.99 -9.77
CA GLU A 48 -45.85 84.13 -10.89
C GLU A 48 -44.68 83.30 -11.44
N ASP A 49 -43.45 83.81 -11.46
CA ASP A 49 -42.26 83.05 -11.88
C ASP A 49 -41.87 81.97 -10.86
N CYS A 50 -42.00 82.28 -9.56
CA CYS A 50 -41.80 81.30 -8.48
C CYS A 50 -42.86 80.19 -8.52
N GLU A 51 -44.12 80.54 -8.75
CA GLU A 51 -45.23 79.58 -8.91
C GLU A 51 -45.05 78.72 -10.16
N ARG A 52 -44.59 79.31 -11.27
CA ARG A 52 -44.31 78.58 -12.52
C ARG A 52 -43.19 77.55 -12.35
N ARG A 53 -42.08 77.91 -11.70
CA ARG A 53 -40.99 76.96 -11.39
C ARG A 53 -41.45 75.84 -10.45
N ARG A 54 -42.37 76.13 -9.53
CA ARG A 54 -42.97 75.14 -8.64
C ARG A 54 -43.88 74.19 -9.42
N SER A 55 -44.69 74.68 -10.37
CA SER A 55 -45.54 73.82 -11.19
C SER A 55 -44.70 72.93 -12.11
N GLU A 56 -43.67 73.47 -12.76
CA GLU A 56 -42.72 72.70 -13.59
C GLU A 56 -42.06 71.57 -12.80
N CYS A 57 -41.60 71.85 -11.57
CA CYS A 57 -41.02 70.83 -10.70
C CYS A 57 -42.05 69.73 -10.32
N LEU A 58 -43.31 70.10 -10.08
CA LEU A 58 -44.38 69.12 -9.80
C LEU A 58 -44.74 68.29 -11.04
N ASP A 59 -44.74 68.90 -12.22
CA ASP A 59 -44.98 68.21 -13.49
C ASP A 59 -43.84 67.23 -13.81
N ASP A 60 -42.58 67.63 -13.59
CA ASP A 60 -41.41 66.76 -13.71
C ASP A 60 -41.47 65.58 -12.73
N MET A 61 -41.87 65.82 -11.47
CA MET A 61 -42.09 64.74 -10.49
C MET A 61 -43.21 63.80 -10.94
N ALA A 62 -44.32 64.33 -11.45
CA ALA A 62 -45.42 63.51 -11.96
C ALA A 62 -45.05 62.71 -13.22
N ASP A 63 -44.18 63.25 -14.08
CA ASP A 63 -43.59 62.54 -15.21
C ASP A 63 -42.67 61.40 -14.75
N LEU A 64 -41.80 61.65 -13.75
CA LEU A 64 -40.93 60.62 -13.17
C LEU A 64 -41.73 59.51 -12.48
N GLU A 65 -42.77 59.85 -11.72
CA GLU A 65 -43.66 58.87 -11.09
C GLU A 65 -44.35 57.98 -12.13
N ARG A 66 -44.83 58.57 -13.24
CA ARG A 66 -45.41 57.80 -14.36
C ARG A 66 -44.40 56.86 -14.99
N GLN A 67 -43.17 57.32 -15.24
CA GLN A 67 -42.10 56.48 -15.77
C GLN A 67 -41.74 55.34 -14.81
N PHE A 68 -41.67 55.63 -13.51
CA PHE A 68 -41.39 54.63 -12.49
C PHE A 68 -42.48 53.55 -12.42
N LEU A 69 -43.76 53.95 -12.48
CA LEU A 69 -44.88 53.01 -12.53
C LEU A 69 -44.83 52.13 -13.78
N HIS A 70 -44.51 52.72 -14.94
CA HIS A 70 -44.38 51.96 -16.18
C HIS A 70 -43.23 50.95 -16.12
N LEU A 71 -42.05 51.36 -15.64
CA LEU A 71 -40.90 50.48 -15.44
C LEU A 71 -41.20 49.36 -14.45
N LYS A 72 -41.88 49.68 -13.35
CA LYS A 72 -42.30 48.71 -12.35
C LYS A 72 -43.24 47.66 -12.95
N GLU A 73 -44.24 48.08 -13.72
CA GLU A 73 -45.17 47.18 -14.40
C GLU A 73 -44.44 46.28 -15.41
N GLN A 74 -43.56 46.85 -16.23
CA GLN A 74 -42.73 46.09 -17.17
C GLN A 74 -41.89 45.03 -16.46
N LEU A 75 -41.25 45.37 -15.34
CA LEU A 75 -40.45 44.42 -14.56
C LEU A 75 -41.29 43.25 -14.04
N TYR A 76 -42.52 43.51 -13.55
CA TYR A 76 -43.41 42.45 -13.09
C TYR A 76 -43.89 41.56 -14.24
N LEU A 77 -44.23 42.15 -15.39
CA LEU A 77 -44.63 41.40 -16.58
C LEU A 77 -43.47 40.53 -17.09
N GLU A 78 -42.26 41.08 -17.16
CA GLU A 78 -41.08 40.32 -17.55
C GLU A 78 -40.82 39.16 -16.56
N ARG A 79 -40.93 39.42 -15.25
CA ARG A 79 -40.76 38.38 -14.23
C ARG A 79 -41.83 37.30 -14.34
N ALA A 80 -43.09 37.67 -14.58
CA ALA A 80 -44.17 36.70 -14.78
C ALA A 80 -43.89 35.83 -16.01
N ASN A 81 -43.49 36.44 -17.13
CA ASN A 81 -43.15 35.73 -18.36
C ASN A 81 -41.96 34.76 -18.18
N GLN A 82 -40.93 35.17 -17.43
CA GLN A 82 -39.79 34.29 -17.10
C GLN A 82 -40.26 33.06 -16.29
N LEU A 83 -41.15 33.26 -15.32
CA LEU A 83 -41.70 32.17 -14.51
C LEU A 83 -42.60 31.24 -15.34
N GLU A 84 -43.44 31.80 -16.21
CA GLU A 84 -44.28 31.02 -17.12
C GLU A 84 -43.44 30.19 -18.10
N ALA A 85 -42.37 30.77 -18.66
CA ALA A 85 -41.44 30.04 -19.51
C ALA A 85 -40.78 28.86 -18.77
N LYS A 86 -40.28 29.09 -17.55
CA LYS A 86 -39.73 28.01 -16.72
C LYS A 86 -40.76 26.93 -16.39
N LEU A 87 -42.00 27.32 -16.07
CA LEU A 87 -43.08 26.36 -15.82
C LEU A 87 -43.40 25.52 -17.06
N GLU A 88 -43.37 26.13 -18.25
CA GLU A 88 -43.59 25.42 -19.50
C GLU A 88 -42.43 24.46 -19.81
N GLU A 89 -41.18 24.85 -19.56
CA GLU A 89 -40.03 23.95 -19.65
C GLU A 89 -40.15 22.73 -18.73
N VAL A 90 -40.61 22.93 -17.49
CA VAL A 90 -40.87 21.85 -16.54
C VAL A 90 -42.01 20.96 -17.01
N ARG A 91 -43.15 21.54 -17.44
CA ARG A 91 -44.30 20.78 -17.96
C ARG A 91 -43.95 19.98 -19.21
N ALA A 92 -43.12 20.55 -20.08
CA ALA A 92 -42.63 19.88 -21.27
C ALA A 92 -41.48 18.89 -20.98
N GLY A 93 -41.02 18.78 -19.73
CA GLY A 93 -39.96 17.87 -19.31
C GLY A 93 -38.59 18.22 -19.89
N ARG A 94 -38.37 19.48 -20.27
CA ARG A 94 -37.10 19.98 -20.83
C ARG A 94 -36.27 20.81 -19.84
N ALA A 95 -36.75 20.96 -18.61
CA ALA A 95 -36.07 21.76 -17.59
C ALA A 95 -34.69 21.17 -17.25
N PRO A 96 -33.59 21.88 -17.57
CA PRO A 96 -32.23 21.36 -17.41
C PRO A 96 -31.86 21.12 -15.95
N GLU A 97 -32.43 21.92 -15.04
CA GLU A 97 -32.23 21.82 -13.58
C GLU A 97 -32.58 20.42 -13.03
N TYR A 98 -33.48 19.69 -13.69
CA TYR A 98 -33.85 18.31 -13.33
C TYR A 98 -33.21 17.25 -14.23
N LEU A 99 -33.02 17.56 -15.51
CA LEU A 99 -32.45 16.61 -16.47
C LEU A 99 -30.97 16.34 -16.22
N GLN A 100 -30.17 17.36 -15.85
CA GLN A 100 -28.74 17.18 -15.58
C GLN A 100 -28.50 16.24 -14.39
N PRO A 101 -29.11 16.43 -13.19
CA PRO A 101 -28.96 15.46 -12.09
C PRO A 101 -29.47 14.07 -12.44
N LEU A 102 -30.48 13.95 -13.32
CA LEU A 102 -30.99 12.67 -13.76
C LEU A 102 -29.98 11.94 -14.66
N GLU A 103 -29.36 12.64 -15.61
CA GLU A 103 -28.30 12.10 -16.47
C GLU A 103 -27.09 11.65 -15.63
N ASP A 104 -26.64 12.50 -14.70
CA ASP A 104 -25.56 12.17 -13.76
C ASP A 104 -25.89 10.91 -12.94
N LEU A 105 -27.13 10.79 -12.47
CA LEU A 105 -27.57 9.61 -11.70
C LEU A 105 -27.58 8.34 -12.58
N GLN A 106 -28.03 8.45 -13.83
CA GLN A 106 -28.03 7.34 -14.78
C GLN A 106 -26.62 6.88 -15.10
N ASP A 107 -25.68 7.80 -15.27
CA ASP A 107 -24.29 7.48 -15.51
C ASP A 107 -23.61 6.88 -14.28
N ASN A 108 -23.90 7.40 -13.09
CA ASN A 108 -23.45 6.78 -11.84
C ASN A 108 -23.98 5.34 -11.68
N MET A 109 -25.24 5.10 -12.04
CA MET A 109 -25.81 3.75 -12.03
C MET A 109 -25.08 2.83 -13.01
N ARG A 110 -24.81 3.29 -14.23
CA ARG A 110 -24.06 2.54 -15.25
C ARG A 110 -22.67 2.16 -14.75
N ILE A 111 -21.92 3.14 -14.25
CA ILE A 111 -20.57 2.95 -13.70
C ILE A 111 -20.60 1.93 -12.55
N ARG A 112 -21.58 2.04 -11.63
CA ARG A 112 -21.72 1.08 -10.53
C ARG A 112 -21.94 -0.34 -11.01
N ILE A 113 -22.76 -0.54 -12.05
CA ILE A 113 -23.01 -1.86 -12.63
C ILE A 113 -21.74 -2.41 -13.28
N GLU A 114 -21.02 -1.60 -14.05
CA GLU A 114 -19.76 -1.99 -14.69
C GLU A 114 -18.69 -2.37 -13.67
N VAL A 115 -18.49 -1.53 -12.65
CA VAL A 115 -17.55 -1.81 -11.55
C VAL A 115 -17.92 -3.08 -10.81
N ALA A 116 -19.21 -3.29 -10.52
CA ALA A 116 -19.67 -4.53 -9.88
C ALA A 116 -19.40 -5.77 -10.77
N GLY A 117 -19.57 -5.64 -12.08
CA GLY A 117 -19.24 -6.67 -13.07
C GLY A 117 -17.75 -7.04 -13.05
N ILE A 118 -16.87 -6.04 -13.13
CA ILE A 118 -15.42 -6.23 -13.07
C ILE A 118 -15.01 -6.85 -11.73
N LEU A 119 -15.57 -6.36 -10.62
CA LEU A 119 -15.28 -6.88 -9.28
C LEU A 119 -15.66 -8.37 -9.16
N LYS A 120 -16.82 -8.77 -9.71
CA LYS A 120 -17.23 -10.17 -9.76
C LYS A 120 -16.26 -11.01 -10.56
N GLU A 121 -15.84 -10.55 -11.74
CA GLU A 121 -14.88 -11.25 -12.59
C GLU A 121 -13.53 -11.43 -11.88
N MET A 122 -13.01 -10.37 -11.24
CA MET A 122 -11.77 -10.43 -10.47
C MET A 122 -11.85 -11.39 -9.29
N LYS A 123 -12.99 -11.43 -8.57
CA LYS A 123 -13.22 -12.39 -7.49
C LYS A 123 -13.23 -13.83 -8.00
N LEU A 124 -13.89 -14.10 -9.13
CA LEU A 124 -13.89 -15.43 -9.75
C LEU A 124 -12.49 -15.85 -10.20
N LYS A 125 -11.73 -14.94 -10.83
CA LYS A 125 -10.33 -15.18 -11.20
C LYS A 125 -9.47 -15.46 -9.97
N ASN A 126 -9.67 -14.74 -8.87
CA ASN A 126 -8.93 -14.97 -7.62
C ASN A 126 -9.23 -16.35 -7.03
N ILE A 127 -10.51 -16.74 -6.98
CA ILE A 127 -10.92 -18.07 -6.50
C ILE A 127 -10.27 -19.16 -7.36
N ARG A 128 -10.31 -19.02 -8.68
CA ARG A 128 -9.70 -19.99 -9.58
C ARG A 128 -8.19 -20.11 -9.38
N ARG A 129 -7.48 -18.98 -9.28
CA ARG A 129 -6.03 -18.98 -8.99
C ARG A 129 -5.70 -19.65 -7.66
N LYS A 130 -6.52 -19.43 -6.62
CA LYS A 130 -6.35 -20.10 -5.32
C LYS A 130 -6.57 -21.60 -5.45
N TYR A 131 -7.60 -22.02 -6.17
CA TYR A 131 -7.87 -23.43 -6.44
C TYR A 131 -6.70 -24.08 -7.18
N ASP A 132 -6.24 -23.48 -8.29
CA ASP A 132 -5.12 -24.02 -9.08
C ASP A 132 -3.83 -24.08 -8.23
N ALA A 133 -3.57 -23.06 -7.40
CA ALA A 133 -2.41 -23.05 -6.50
C ALA A 133 -2.49 -24.17 -5.46
N GLU A 134 -3.65 -24.36 -4.83
CA GLU A 134 -3.87 -25.43 -3.84
C GLU A 134 -3.71 -26.81 -4.47
N GLU A 135 -4.24 -27.02 -5.69
CA GLU A 135 -4.08 -28.27 -6.43
C GLU A 135 -2.60 -28.58 -6.68
N THR A 136 -1.82 -27.60 -7.14
CA THR A 136 -0.38 -27.79 -7.37
C THR A 136 0.39 -28.04 -6.08
N ALA A 137 0.06 -27.34 -5.00
CA ALA A 137 0.69 -27.52 -3.70
C ALA A 137 0.41 -28.92 -3.12
N ALA A 138 -0.84 -29.38 -3.22
CA ALA A 138 -1.24 -30.71 -2.77
C ALA A 138 -0.53 -31.81 -3.56
N LEU A 139 -0.43 -31.66 -4.89
CA LEU A 139 0.28 -32.62 -5.74
C LEU A 139 1.78 -32.66 -5.41
N GLN A 140 2.42 -31.50 -5.25
CA GLN A 140 3.83 -31.42 -4.89
C GLN A 140 4.08 -32.03 -3.50
N ASN A 141 3.21 -31.74 -2.53
CA ASN A 141 3.32 -32.32 -1.19
C ASN A 141 3.23 -33.85 -1.23
N PHE A 142 2.25 -34.39 -1.95
CA PHE A 142 2.10 -35.83 -2.13
C PHE A 142 3.35 -36.47 -2.79
N GLN A 143 3.89 -35.86 -3.85
CA GLN A 143 5.10 -36.34 -4.50
C GLN A 143 6.32 -36.31 -3.57
N SER A 144 6.45 -35.24 -2.78
CA SER A 144 7.51 -35.08 -1.78
C SER A 144 7.42 -36.15 -0.69
N GLU A 145 6.23 -36.38 -0.12
CA GLU A 145 6.00 -37.42 0.88
C GLU A 145 6.29 -38.82 0.32
N GLN A 146 5.88 -39.09 -0.93
CA GLN A 146 6.19 -40.35 -1.59
C GLN A 146 7.70 -40.56 -1.74
N ALA A 147 8.44 -39.52 -2.15
CA ALA A 147 9.89 -39.58 -2.28
C ALA A 147 10.58 -39.80 -0.93
N LEU A 148 10.19 -39.03 0.10
CA LEU A 148 10.73 -39.18 1.45
C LEU A 148 10.47 -40.58 2.02
N LEU A 149 9.29 -41.15 1.79
CA LEU A 149 8.98 -42.51 2.22
C LEU A 149 9.86 -43.55 1.51
N ARG A 150 10.09 -43.39 0.20
CA ARG A 150 10.98 -44.27 -0.56
C ARG A 150 12.41 -44.18 -0.03
N ASP A 151 12.92 -42.99 0.20
CA ASP A 151 14.27 -42.76 0.73
C ASP A 151 14.41 -43.34 2.16
N SER A 152 13.38 -43.19 3.00
CA SER A 152 13.35 -43.79 4.35
C SER A 152 13.43 -45.32 4.28
N ILE A 153 12.61 -45.95 3.43
CA ILE A 153 12.62 -47.41 3.26
C ILE A 153 13.98 -47.87 2.71
N GLN A 154 14.53 -47.14 1.74
CA GLN A 154 15.85 -47.46 1.19
C GLN A 154 16.93 -47.39 2.27
N SER A 155 16.98 -46.30 3.05
CA SER A 155 17.94 -46.14 4.15
C SER A 155 17.79 -47.24 5.20
N GLU A 156 16.57 -47.63 5.57
CA GLU A 156 16.33 -48.73 6.50
C GLU A 156 16.83 -50.08 5.98
N LEU A 157 16.68 -50.34 4.69
CA LEU A 157 17.17 -51.55 4.04
C LEU A 157 18.71 -51.54 3.98
N GLU A 158 19.32 -50.42 3.62
CA GLU A 158 20.77 -50.24 3.60
C GLU A 158 21.38 -50.43 5.01
N ASP A 159 20.75 -49.89 6.05
CA ASP A 159 21.19 -50.10 7.43
C ASP A 159 21.02 -51.55 7.88
N LYS A 160 19.94 -52.23 7.48
CA LYS A 160 19.75 -53.67 7.75
C LYS A 160 20.83 -54.50 7.06
N ILE A 161 21.16 -54.18 5.80
CA ILE A 161 22.25 -54.85 5.07
C ILE A 161 23.58 -54.62 5.79
N ARG A 162 23.90 -53.38 6.15
CA ARG A 162 25.14 -53.03 6.86
C ARG A 162 25.28 -53.80 8.18
N ARG A 163 24.22 -53.86 8.99
CA ARG A 163 24.21 -54.64 10.24
C ARG A 163 24.44 -56.13 10.01
N LEU A 164 23.81 -56.71 8.98
CA LEU A 164 24.02 -58.12 8.63
C LEU A 164 25.46 -58.40 8.15
N GLU A 165 26.06 -57.46 7.43
CA GLU A 165 27.47 -57.55 7.01
C GLU A 165 28.43 -57.44 8.21
N GLU A 166 28.15 -56.51 9.15
CA GLU A 166 28.88 -56.38 10.41
C GLU A 166 28.76 -57.65 11.26
N ASP A 167 27.54 -58.19 11.42
CA ASP A 167 27.30 -59.45 12.15
C ASP A 167 28.04 -60.62 11.49
N ARG A 168 27.98 -60.75 10.16
CA ARG A 168 28.75 -61.76 9.42
C ARG A 168 30.25 -61.61 9.66
N ASN A 169 30.80 -60.41 9.53
CA ASN A 169 32.22 -60.14 9.73
C ASN A 169 32.64 -60.38 11.20
N SER A 170 31.76 -60.08 12.16
CA SER A 170 32.00 -60.35 13.58
C SER A 170 32.10 -61.85 13.87
N ILE A 171 31.24 -62.67 13.23
CA ILE A 171 31.29 -64.14 13.35
C ILE A 171 32.58 -64.67 12.73
N ASP A 172 32.98 -64.15 11.57
CA ASP A 172 34.21 -64.55 10.87
C ASP A 172 35.46 -64.29 11.73
N ILE A 173 35.59 -63.05 12.26
CA ILE A 173 36.68 -62.68 13.18
C ILE A 173 36.67 -63.55 14.44
N THR A 174 35.49 -63.78 15.01
CA THR A 174 35.37 -64.59 16.24
C THR A 174 35.78 -66.04 15.94
N SER A 175 35.32 -66.62 14.83
CA SER A 175 35.66 -67.96 14.36
C SER A 175 37.17 -68.13 14.12
N ASP A 176 37.82 -67.14 13.48
CA ASP A 176 39.26 -67.13 13.24
C ASP A 176 40.04 -67.07 14.57
N LEU A 177 39.61 -66.24 15.52
CA LEU A 177 40.25 -66.11 16.83
C LEU A 177 40.13 -67.39 17.69
N TRP A 178 39.00 -68.09 17.61
CA TRP A 178 38.82 -69.41 18.25
C TRP A 178 39.64 -70.50 17.55
N SER A 179 39.76 -70.44 16.22
CA SER A 179 40.60 -71.35 15.43
C SER A 179 42.10 -71.13 15.71
N GLU A 180 42.51 -69.89 15.99
CA GLU A 180 43.88 -69.53 16.35
C GLU A 180 44.23 -69.96 17.79
N GLN A 181 43.32 -69.78 18.76
CA GLN A 181 43.49 -70.30 20.14
C GLN A 181 43.59 -71.82 20.21
N THR A 182 42.86 -72.54 19.35
CA THR A 182 42.93 -74.01 19.29
C THR A 182 44.18 -74.50 18.55
N SER A 183 44.72 -73.71 17.61
CA SER A 183 45.95 -74.01 16.87
C SER A 183 47.24 -73.74 17.67
N HIS A 184 47.24 -72.78 18.60
CA HIS A 184 48.40 -72.51 19.48
C HIS A 184 48.75 -73.66 20.43
N LYS A 185 47.89 -74.67 20.62
CA LYS A 185 48.22 -75.88 21.39
C LYS A 185 49.00 -76.94 20.60
N LYS A 186 49.19 -76.79 19.28
CA LYS A 186 49.86 -77.82 18.45
C LYS A 186 51.24 -77.45 17.88
N ASN A 187 51.67 -76.19 17.94
CA ASN A 187 53.01 -75.80 17.46
C ASN A 187 53.98 -75.47 18.58
N LYS A 188 54.46 -76.52 19.27
CA LYS A 188 55.68 -76.47 20.08
C LYS A 188 56.66 -77.50 19.54
N ARG A 189 57.33 -77.23 18.42
CA ARG A 189 58.52 -77.98 17.97
C ARG A 189 59.31 -77.23 16.88
N LYS A 190 60.55 -76.87 17.23
CA LYS A 190 61.72 -76.53 16.39
C LYS A 190 61.57 -75.23 15.57
N THR A 191 62.50 -74.28 15.60
CA THR A 191 63.95 -74.42 15.39
C THR A 191 64.73 -73.24 16.01
N GLU A 192 65.88 -73.56 16.61
CA GLU A 192 66.96 -72.63 16.94
C GLU A 192 67.62 -72.09 15.66
N PHE A 193 68.00 -70.81 15.62
CA PHE A 193 69.32 -70.28 15.20
C PHE A 193 69.29 -68.75 15.03
N GLY A 194 70.11 -68.06 15.84
CA GLY A 194 70.90 -66.86 15.52
C GLY A 194 70.23 -65.62 14.89
N THR A 195 70.18 -64.51 15.63
CA THR A 195 71.18 -63.43 15.55
C THR A 195 70.80 -62.26 16.46
N ASP A 196 71.63 -62.12 17.49
CA ASP A 196 72.20 -60.88 18.00
C ASP A 196 71.73 -59.54 17.38
N ARG A 197 70.97 -58.75 18.13
CA ARG A 197 71.31 -57.39 18.63
C ARG A 197 70.07 -56.59 19.00
N ARG A 198 69.89 -56.42 20.32
CA ARG A 198 69.02 -55.38 20.90
C ARG A 198 69.52 -54.00 20.47
N LYS A 199 68.75 -53.29 19.63
CA LYS A 199 68.88 -51.83 19.49
C LYS A 199 67.84 -51.18 20.38
N LYS A 200 68.31 -50.47 21.41
CA LYS A 200 67.48 -49.54 22.20
C LYS A 200 67.00 -48.41 21.25
N PRO A 201 65.78 -47.86 21.43
CA PRO A 201 65.32 -46.74 20.63
C PRO A 201 66.25 -45.54 20.83
N VAL A 202 66.77 -45.00 19.73
CA VAL A 202 67.58 -43.77 19.74
C VAL A 202 66.63 -42.60 19.95
N THR A 203 66.60 -42.05 21.16
CA THR A 203 65.93 -40.78 21.42
C THR A 203 66.76 -39.67 20.77
N VAL A 204 66.31 -39.16 19.63
CA VAL A 204 66.91 -37.99 19.00
C VAL A 204 66.44 -36.76 19.78
N SER A 205 67.32 -36.23 20.63
CA SER A 205 67.14 -34.92 21.27
C SER A 205 67.75 -33.86 20.36
N GLY A 206 66.89 -33.15 19.63
CA GLY A 206 67.24 -32.07 18.71
C GLY A 206 66.01 -31.62 17.91
N PRO A 207 65.96 -30.38 17.40
CA PRO A 207 64.77 -29.87 16.70
C PRO A 207 64.49 -30.74 15.47
N TYR A 208 63.38 -31.47 15.53
CA TYR A 208 62.95 -32.37 14.48
C TYR A 208 62.09 -31.58 13.49
N ILE A 209 62.50 -31.54 12.22
CA ILE A 209 61.67 -30.98 11.15
C ILE A 209 60.64 -32.05 10.79
N VAL A 210 59.41 -31.87 11.25
CA VAL A 210 58.27 -32.71 10.86
C VAL A 210 57.84 -32.27 9.46
N TYR A 211 58.10 -33.09 8.45
CA TYR A 211 57.67 -32.84 7.06
C TYR A 211 56.18 -33.12 6.82
N MET A 212 55.51 -33.76 7.78
CA MET A 212 54.08 -34.07 7.70
C MET A 212 53.31 -32.96 8.42
N LEU A 213 52.39 -32.30 7.70
CA LEU A 213 51.46 -31.38 8.34
C LEU A 213 50.58 -32.14 9.35
N HIS A 214 50.15 -31.44 10.39
CA HIS A 214 49.20 -32.00 11.35
C HIS A 214 47.83 -32.16 10.69
N GLU A 215 47.04 -33.15 11.12
CA GLU A 215 45.69 -33.41 10.57
C GLU A 215 44.80 -32.15 10.58
N ASN A 216 44.98 -31.27 11.57
CA ASN A 216 44.26 -30.00 11.66
C ASN A 216 44.62 -29.02 10.53
N GLU A 217 45.90 -28.93 10.16
CA GLU A 217 46.38 -28.05 9.08
C GLU A 217 45.91 -28.57 7.72
N ILE A 218 45.90 -29.90 7.54
CA ILE A 218 45.36 -30.57 6.35
C ILE A 218 43.86 -30.28 6.20
N LEU A 219 43.11 -30.32 7.30
CA LEU A 219 41.68 -30.00 7.32
C LEU A 219 41.41 -28.52 7.02
N GLU A 220 42.20 -27.60 7.57
CA GLU A 220 42.10 -26.17 7.28
C GLU A 220 42.36 -25.88 5.79
N ASP A 221 43.43 -26.44 5.21
CA ASP A 221 43.74 -26.30 3.79
C ASP A 221 42.64 -26.89 2.91
N TRP A 222 42.11 -28.06 3.28
CA TRP A 222 41.00 -28.69 2.56
C TRP A 222 39.74 -27.82 2.55
N THR A 223 39.40 -27.20 3.68
CA THR A 223 38.26 -26.27 3.73
C THR A 223 38.51 -25.00 2.91
N THR A 224 39.73 -24.50 2.89
CA THR A 224 40.15 -23.32 2.12
C THR A 224 40.03 -23.58 0.62
N ILE A 225 40.53 -24.73 0.15
CA ILE A 225 40.40 -25.17 -1.24
C ILE A 225 38.92 -25.30 -1.64
N ARG A 226 38.09 -25.90 -0.79
CA ARG A 226 36.66 -26.07 -1.08
C ARG A 226 35.91 -24.74 -1.16
N LYS A 227 36.25 -23.77 -0.31
CA LYS A 227 35.70 -22.40 -0.37
C LYS A 227 36.14 -21.69 -1.65
N ALA A 228 37.42 -21.78 -2.02
CA ALA A 228 37.95 -21.16 -3.24
C ALA A 228 37.30 -21.74 -4.51
N LEU A 229 37.10 -23.06 -4.58
CA LEU A 229 36.41 -23.73 -5.69
C LEU A 229 34.95 -23.27 -5.83
N LYS A 230 34.24 -23.10 -4.71
CA LYS A 230 32.86 -22.60 -4.72
C LYS A 230 32.79 -21.16 -5.23
N VAL A 231 33.71 -20.29 -4.79
CA VAL A 231 33.79 -18.90 -5.25
C VAL A 231 34.19 -18.82 -6.73
N ALA A 232 35.12 -19.67 -7.19
CA ALA A 232 35.51 -19.74 -8.60
C ALA A 232 34.34 -20.17 -9.49
N ARG A 233 33.55 -21.15 -9.06
CA ARG A 233 32.34 -21.60 -9.77
C ARG A 233 31.26 -20.51 -9.85
N GLN A 234 31.03 -19.80 -8.74
CA GLN A 234 30.09 -18.68 -8.72
C GLN A 234 30.56 -17.51 -9.60
N LYS A 235 31.87 -17.24 -9.67
CA LYS A 235 32.42 -16.25 -10.59
C LYS A 235 32.28 -16.69 -12.05
N SER A 236 32.49 -17.96 -12.39
CA SER A 236 32.28 -18.43 -13.77
C SER A 236 30.82 -18.37 -14.22
N GLU A 237 29.87 -18.52 -13.29
CA GLU A 237 28.43 -18.40 -13.57
C GLU A 237 27.95 -16.94 -13.70
N LEU A 238 28.74 -15.95 -13.24
CA LEU A 238 28.44 -14.51 -13.34
C LEU A 238 29.04 -13.81 -14.58
N PHE A 239 29.89 -14.50 -15.34
CA PHE A 239 30.54 -13.99 -16.57
C PHE A 239 30.02 -14.66 -17.85
N LEU A 240 28.87 -15.35 -17.76
CA LEU A 240 28.05 -15.86 -18.87
C LEU A 240 26.69 -15.15 -18.86
#